data_AF-A0A2G9TQ50-F1
#
_entry.id   AF-A0A2G9TQ50-F1
#
_cell.length_a   1.000
_cell.length_b   1.000
_cell.length_c   1.000
_cell.angle_alpha   90.00
_cell.angle_beta   90.00
_cell.angle_gamma   90.00
#
_symmetry.space_group_name_H-M   'P 1'
#
loop_
_entity.id
_entity.type
_entity.pdbx_description
1 polymer ?
#
loop_
_entity_poly.entity_id
_entity_poly.type
_entity_poly.pdbx_seq_one_letter_code
_entity_poly.pdbx_strand_id
1 'polypeptide(L)'
;MAILLLLLLATGAYSFSCKDQNNQDVDWFAVYKMPKESGDNSIPGIQTGIAWYYLDSNKKGALLPSTKTLDDNEQAIAYTLNQYYSKKSDPTIFHVMYNDEVS
;
A
#
# COMPACT_ATOMS: atom_id res chain seq x y z
N MET A 1 -36.20 -7.72 17.03
CA MET A 1 -35.33 -8.81 16.54
C MET A 1 -34.49 -8.39 15.34
N ALA A 2 -35.07 -7.82 14.28
CA ALA A 2 -34.32 -7.36 13.10
C ALA A 2 -33.25 -6.30 13.40
N ILE A 3 -33.53 -5.34 14.30
CA ILE A 3 -32.58 -4.28 14.70
C ILE A 3 -31.34 -4.85 15.41
N LEU A 4 -31.52 -5.89 16.24
CA LEU A 4 -30.43 -6.55 16.95
C LEU A 4 -29.55 -7.36 16.00
N LEU A 5 -30.14 -7.99 14.97
CA LEU A 5 -29.41 -8.65 13.90
C LEU A 5 -28.57 -7.67 13.06
N LEU A 6 -29.11 -6.47 12.80
CA LEU A 6 -28.41 -5.42 12.06
C LEU A 6 -27.19 -4.87 12.82
N LEU A 7 -27.28 -4.77 14.15
CA LEU A 7 -26.20 -4.33 15.03
C LEU A 7 -25.06 -5.37 15.13
N LEU A 8 -25.38 -6.66 15.05
CA LEU A 8 -24.38 -7.76 15.04
C LEU A 8 -23.57 -7.83 13.73
N LEU A 9 -24.12 -7.35 12.60
CA LEU A 9 -23.42 -7.28 11.32
C LEU A 9 -22.44 -6.10 11.23
N ALA A 10 -22.55 -5.11 12.13
CA ALA A 10 -21.73 -3.91 12.13
C ALA A 10 -20.35 -4.09 12.78
N THR A 11 -20.06 -5.24 13.39
CA THR A 11 -18.71 -5.58 13.86
C THR A 11 -17.87 -6.07 12.68
N GLY A 12 -17.60 -5.18 11.73
CA GLY A 12 -16.57 -5.41 10.73
C GLY A 12 -15.23 -5.48 11.44
N ALA A 13 -14.66 -6.68 11.56
CA ALA A 13 -13.25 -6.80 11.91
C ALA A 13 -12.48 -6.04 10.82
N TYR A 14 -11.90 -4.89 11.18
CA TYR A 14 -10.99 -4.18 10.29
C TYR A 14 -9.73 -5.04 10.17
N SER A 15 -9.75 -5.99 9.24
CA SER A 15 -8.56 -6.74 8.87
C SER A 15 -7.64 -5.82 8.10
N PHE A 16 -6.36 -5.85 8.45
CA PHE A 16 -5.32 -5.33 7.58
C PHE A 16 -5.35 -6.10 6.26
N SER A 17 -5.21 -5.37 5.17
CA SER A 17 -5.13 -5.91 3.81
C SER A 17 -4.08 -5.15 3.02
N CYS A 18 -3.58 -5.77 1.95
CA CYS A 18 -2.87 -4.99 0.93
C CYS A 18 -3.90 -4.08 0.22
N LYS A 19 -3.50 -2.83 -0.03
CA LYS A 19 -4.31 -1.87 -0.78
C LYS A 19 -3.71 -1.65 -2.16
N ASP A 20 -4.57 -1.53 -3.16
CA ASP A 20 -4.14 -1.19 -4.51
C ASP A 20 -3.92 0.32 -4.71
N GLN A 21 -3.58 0.71 -5.94
CA GLN A 21 -3.39 2.11 -6.33
C GLN A 21 -4.67 2.98 -6.20
N ASN A 22 -5.84 2.38 -5.96
CA ASN A 22 -7.13 3.04 -5.78
C ASN A 22 -7.73 2.79 -4.38
N ASN A 23 -6.89 2.39 -3.41
CA ASN A 23 -7.28 2.08 -2.03
C ASN A 23 -8.31 0.93 -1.89
N GLN A 24 -8.34 0.01 -2.85
CA GLN A 24 -9.16 -1.21 -2.80
C GLN A 24 -8.37 -2.38 -2.22
N ASP A 25 -9.06 -3.32 -1.59
CA ASP A 25 -8.43 -4.55 -1.07
C ASP A 25 -7.92 -5.43 -2.22
N VAL A 26 -6.68 -5.90 -2.08
CA VAL A 26 -6.06 -6.92 -2.94
C VAL A 26 -5.37 -7.96 -2.09
N ASP A 27 -5.25 -9.19 -2.61
CA ASP A 27 -4.59 -10.28 -1.89
C ASP A 27 -3.09 -10.01 -1.75
N TRP A 28 -2.48 -9.44 -2.78
CA TRP A 28 -1.06 -9.09 -2.83
C TRP A 28 -0.80 -8.04 -3.91
N PHE A 29 0.29 -7.32 -3.74
CA PHE A 29 0.92 -6.54 -4.81
C PHE A 29 2.44 -6.72 -4.78
N ALA A 30 3.09 -6.40 -5.90
CA ALA A 30 4.54 -6.32 -5.99
C ALA A 30 4.94 -4.96 -6.59
N VAL A 31 6.11 -4.49 -6.17
CA VAL A 31 6.67 -3.21 -6.63
C VAL A 31 8.10 -3.39 -7.08
N TYR A 32 8.49 -2.60 -8.09
CA TYR A 32 9.88 -2.47 -8.49
C TYR A 32 10.27 -1.00 -8.46
N LYS A 33 11.05 -0.60 -7.46
CA LYS A 33 11.56 0.78 -7.35
C LYS A 33 12.68 1.00 -8.38
N MET A 34 12.63 2.12 -9.07
CA MET A 34 13.68 2.52 -9.99
C MET A 34 14.83 3.25 -9.29
N PRO A 35 16.08 3.11 -9.78
CA PRO A 35 17.17 3.98 -9.41
C PRO A 35 16.91 5.41 -9.90
N LYS A 36 17.78 6.34 -9.49
CA LYS A 36 17.76 7.72 -9.97
C LYS A 36 18.39 7.78 -11.36
N GLU A 37 17.59 8.12 -12.37
CA GLU A 37 18.07 8.33 -13.74
C GLU A 37 17.85 9.80 -14.15
N SER A 38 18.85 10.66 -13.89
CA SER A 38 18.70 12.12 -14.04
C SER A 38 18.34 12.57 -15.47
N GLY A 39 18.70 11.78 -16.49
CA GLY A 39 18.43 12.08 -17.90
C GLY A 39 17.11 11.51 -18.42
N ASP A 40 16.41 10.70 -17.62
CA ASP A 40 15.16 10.06 -18.03
C ASP A 40 13.95 10.87 -17.52
N ASN A 41 12.93 11.00 -18.34
CA ASN A 41 11.64 11.63 -18.01
C ASN A 41 10.44 10.74 -18.40
N SER A 42 10.69 9.46 -18.66
CA SER A 42 9.70 8.50 -19.15
C SER A 42 8.58 8.21 -18.16
N ILE A 43 8.87 8.27 -16.85
CA ILE A 43 7.93 7.97 -15.78
C ILE A 43 8.09 8.94 -14.60
N PRO A 44 7.01 9.25 -13.85
CA PRO A 44 7.06 10.19 -12.73
C PRO A 44 8.09 9.82 -11.66
N GLY A 45 8.95 10.76 -11.27
CA GLY A 45 9.91 10.60 -10.18
C GLY A 45 11.20 9.84 -10.52
N ILE A 46 11.43 9.50 -11.80
CA ILE A 46 12.62 8.72 -12.17
C ILE A 46 13.92 9.51 -12.01
N GLN A 47 13.88 10.82 -12.27
CA GLN A 47 15.00 11.73 -12.07
C GLN A 47 15.45 11.88 -10.61
N THR A 48 14.59 11.50 -9.66
CA THR A 48 14.84 11.59 -8.22
C THR A 48 14.90 10.23 -7.53
N GLY A 49 14.73 9.13 -8.26
CA GLY A 49 14.83 7.77 -7.73
C GLY A 49 13.62 7.32 -6.90
N ILE A 50 12.48 7.97 -7.10
CA ILE A 50 11.18 7.66 -6.47
C ILE A 50 10.14 7.15 -7.48
N ALA A 51 10.55 6.91 -8.73
CA ALA A 51 9.76 6.16 -9.69
C ALA A 51 9.71 4.68 -9.34
N TRP A 52 8.62 4.03 -9.74
CA TRP A 52 8.40 2.62 -9.47
C TRP A 52 7.36 2.02 -10.40
N TYR A 53 7.43 0.71 -10.56
CA TYR A 53 6.46 -0.11 -11.25
C TYR A 53 5.63 -0.92 -10.25
N TYR A 54 4.40 -1.25 -10.66
CA TYR A 54 3.40 -1.89 -9.83
C TYR A 54 2.70 -3.03 -10.57
N LEU A 55 2.39 -4.10 -9.84
CA LEU A 55 1.47 -5.15 -10.27
C LEU A 55 0.73 -5.72 -9.06
N ASP A 56 -0.47 -6.26 -9.26
CA ASP A 56 -1.31 -6.78 -8.18
C ASP A 56 -2.07 -8.06 -8.58
N SER A 57 -2.77 -8.63 -7.62
CA SER A 57 -3.56 -9.86 -7.79
C SER A 57 -4.69 -9.74 -8.82
N ASN A 58 -5.18 -8.53 -9.11
CA ASN A 58 -6.26 -8.26 -10.05
C ASN A 58 -5.77 -7.90 -11.46
N LYS A 59 -4.53 -7.38 -11.58
CA LYS A 59 -3.88 -6.97 -12.83
C LYS A 59 -2.66 -7.85 -13.12
N LYS A 60 -2.94 -9.14 -13.33
CA LYS A 60 -1.91 -10.14 -13.63
C LYS A 60 -1.36 -9.92 -15.05
N GLY A 61 -0.04 -9.89 -15.21
CA GLY A 61 0.60 -10.05 -16.52
C GLY A 61 1.68 -9.03 -16.89
N ALA A 62 1.72 -7.85 -16.26
CA ALA A 62 2.78 -6.88 -16.49
C ALA A 62 3.00 -5.95 -15.29
N LEU A 63 4.27 -5.64 -15.00
CA LEU A 63 4.66 -4.48 -14.20
C LEU A 63 4.38 -3.22 -15.02
N LEU A 64 3.48 -2.36 -14.53
CA LEU A 64 3.16 -1.09 -15.17
C LEU A 64 3.75 0.07 -14.36
N PRO A 65 4.22 1.14 -15.01
CA PRO A 65 4.74 2.29 -14.29
C PRO A 65 3.62 2.94 -13.47
N SER A 66 3.91 3.27 -12.21
CA SER A 66 2.99 4.03 -11.38
C SER A 66 2.82 5.45 -11.93
N THR A 67 1.60 5.98 -11.88
CA THR A 67 1.32 7.39 -12.18
C THR A 67 1.65 8.31 -11.00
N LYS A 68 1.89 7.73 -9.82
CA LYS A 68 2.21 8.40 -8.55
C LYS A 68 3.64 8.06 -8.13
N THR A 69 4.35 9.01 -7.53
CA THR A 69 5.69 8.77 -6.99
C THR A 69 5.65 8.01 -5.65
N LEU A 70 6.75 7.39 -5.24
CA LEU A 70 6.78 6.60 -3.99
C LEU A 70 6.54 7.43 -2.72
N ASP A 71 6.78 8.73 -2.77
CA ASP A 71 6.55 9.69 -1.68
C ASP A 71 5.14 10.32 -1.67
N ASP A 72 4.29 9.97 -2.64
CA ASP A 72 2.87 10.34 -2.63
C ASP A 72 2.11 9.49 -1.58
N ASN A 73 1.12 10.10 -0.93
CA ASN A 73 0.25 9.47 0.06
C ASN A 73 -0.96 8.74 -0.58
N GLU A 74 -1.20 8.93 -1.88
CA GLU A 74 -2.31 8.39 -2.64
C GLU A 74 -1.88 7.24 -3.56
N GLN A 75 -1.28 6.21 -2.97
CA GLN A 75 -0.80 5.03 -3.70
C GLN A 75 -0.75 3.79 -2.82
N ALA A 76 -0.60 2.62 -3.45
CA ALA A 76 -0.74 1.29 -2.83
C ALA A 76 0.02 1.10 -1.50
N ILE A 77 1.30 1.49 -1.44
CA ILE A 77 2.15 1.37 -0.24
C ILE A 77 1.64 2.30 0.86
N ALA A 78 1.33 3.56 0.52
CA ALA A 78 0.83 4.54 1.48
C ALA A 78 -0.54 4.11 2.05
N TYR A 79 -1.48 3.70 1.21
CA TYR A 79 -2.78 3.17 1.67
C TYR A 79 -2.63 1.94 2.56
N THR A 80 -1.73 1.02 2.19
CA THR A 80 -1.46 -0.19 2.97
C THR A 80 -0.92 0.17 4.36
N LEU A 81 0.12 0.99 4.45
CA LEU A 81 0.73 1.39 5.72
C LEU A 81 -0.17 2.32 6.56
N ASN A 82 -0.99 3.15 5.93
CA ASN A 82 -1.87 4.09 6.62
C ASN A 82 -2.92 3.37 7.50
N GLN A 83 -3.31 2.14 7.16
CA GLN A 83 -4.16 1.32 8.03
C GLN A 83 -3.56 1.14 9.44
N TYR A 84 -2.23 1.03 9.52
CA TYR A 84 -1.50 0.89 10.78
C TYR A 84 -1.25 2.26 11.40
N TYR A 85 -0.68 3.21 10.65
CA TYR A 85 -0.30 4.50 11.20
C TYR A 85 -1.50 5.30 11.73
N SER A 86 -2.68 5.17 11.13
CA SER A 86 -3.93 5.78 11.62
C SER A 86 -4.44 5.20 12.94
N LYS A 87 -4.00 3.98 13.30
CA LYS A 87 -4.38 3.25 14.52
C LYS A 87 -3.19 2.89 15.40
N LYS A 88 -2.05 3.58 15.24
CA LYS A 88 -0.80 3.23 15.90
C LYS A 88 -0.90 3.20 17.44
N SER A 89 -1.80 3.99 18.02
CA SER A 89 -2.05 4.05 19.46
C SER A 89 -3.07 3.02 19.97
N ASP A 90 -3.69 2.22 19.09
CA ASP A 90 -4.65 1.19 19.46
C ASP A 90 -3.91 -0.03 20.06
N PRO A 91 -4.12 -0.34 21.35
CA PRO A 91 -3.41 -1.43 22.04
C PRO A 91 -3.82 -2.83 21.53
N THR A 92 -4.87 -2.94 20.71
CA THR A 92 -5.29 -4.19 20.09
C THR A 92 -4.54 -4.51 18.80
N ILE A 93 -3.76 -3.57 18.27
CA ILE A 93 -3.02 -3.72 17.01
C ILE A 93 -1.57 -4.13 17.27
N PHE A 94 -1.23 -5.36 16.88
CA PHE A 94 0.12 -5.88 16.94
C PHE A 94 0.91 -5.56 15.67
N HIS A 95 2.19 -5.19 15.81
CA HIS A 95 3.10 -4.97 14.70
C HIS A 95 4.55 -5.29 15.12
N VAL A 96 5.38 -5.64 14.15
CA VAL A 96 6.84 -5.81 14.32
C VAL A 96 7.51 -5.17 13.11
N MET A 97 8.56 -4.38 13.36
CA MET A 97 9.45 -3.86 12.33
C MET A 97 10.84 -4.49 12.53
N TYR A 98 11.46 -4.89 11.44
CA TYR A 98 12.76 -5.57 11.44
C TYR A 98 13.61 -5.07 10.27
N ASN A 99 14.92 -4.98 10.48
CA ASN A 99 15.93 -4.69 9.48
C ASN A 99 17.19 -5.49 9.84
N ASP A 100 17.82 -6.14 8.86
CA ASP A 100 19.03 -6.96 9.00
C ASP A 100 20.33 -6.16 8.88
N GLU A 101 20.25 -4.87 8.55
CA GLU A 101 21.39 -3.96 8.43
C GLU A 101 22.21 -3.87 9.72
N VAL A 102 23.47 -4.32 9.65
CA VAL A 102 24.46 -4.14 10.70
C VAL A 102 25.09 -2.77 10.53
N SER A 103 24.88 -1.88 11.51
CA SER A 103 25.38 -0.49 11.52
C SER A 103 26.89 -0.37 11.49
#